data_AF-A0A934CWV5-F1
#
_entry.id   AF-A0A934CWV5-F1
#
_cell.length_a   1.000
_cell.length_b   1.000
_cell.length_c   1.000
_cell.angle_alpha   90.00
_cell.angle_beta   90.00
_cell.angle_gamma   90.00
#
_symmetry.space_group_name_H-M   'P 1'
#
loop_
_entity.id
_entity.type
_entity.pdbx_description
1 polymer ?
#
loop_
_entity_poly.entity_id
_entity_poly.type
_entity_poly.pdbx_seq_one_letter_code
_entity_poly.pdbx_strand_id
1 'polypeptide(L)'
;VTRQYRIANTVAKDAQAVTVFNEADVKPLGHLSGKARAEVAYFMDPKEMLAAFKDMRERQLDLTVIYHSHTHSPAYPSTTDVGLAYYPDAAYVIISLENKSQPDIRAYWIKDRQVSPAEFLIT
;
A
#
# COMPACT_ATOMS: atom_id res chain seq x y z
N VAL A 1 -14.55 4.76 8.45
CA VAL A 1 -13.44 4.01 9.09
C VAL A 1 -13.54 4.16 10.60
N THR A 2 -13.60 3.07 11.36
CA THR A 2 -13.75 3.11 12.84
C THR A 2 -12.42 2.94 13.58
N ARG A 3 -11.38 2.45 12.91
CA ARG A 3 -10.06 2.20 13.48
C ARG A 3 -8.97 2.25 12.40
N GLN A 4 -7.78 2.69 12.77
CA GLN A 4 -6.60 2.75 11.91
C GLN A 4 -5.47 1.92 12.52
N TYR A 5 -4.82 1.09 11.70
CA TYR A 5 -3.62 0.36 12.06
C TYR A 5 -2.45 0.94 11.26
N ARG A 6 -1.38 1.35 11.94
CA ARG A 6 -0.15 1.82 11.31
C ARG A 6 0.83 0.66 11.26
N ILE A 7 1.25 0.30 10.06
CA ILE A 7 2.18 -0.80 9.82
C ILE A 7 3.45 -0.24 9.20
N ALA A 8 4.61 -0.61 9.73
CA ALA A 8 5.90 -0.17 9.24
C ALA A 8 6.17 -0.74 7.85
N ASN A 9 6.66 0.13 6.94
CA ASN A 9 7.23 -0.31 5.68
C ASN A 9 8.70 -0.74 5.90
N THR A 10 9.01 -2.00 5.68
CA THR A 10 10.35 -2.58 5.93
C THR A 10 11.18 -2.76 4.66
N VAL A 11 10.64 -2.41 3.49
CA VAL A 11 11.33 -2.58 2.18
C VAL A 11 12.68 -1.87 2.07
N ALA A 12 12.87 -0.78 2.84
CA ALA A 12 14.14 -0.06 2.91
C ALA A 12 15.23 -0.86 3.65
N LYS A 13 14.84 -1.66 4.63
CA LYS A 13 15.73 -2.37 5.57
C LYS A 13 15.99 -3.80 5.15
N ASP A 14 15.02 -4.43 4.50
CA ASP A 14 15.09 -5.84 4.12
C ASP A 14 15.07 -5.98 2.60
N ALA A 15 16.22 -6.35 2.01
CA ALA A 15 16.30 -6.65 0.58
C ALA A 15 15.67 -7.99 0.20
N GLN A 16 15.42 -8.88 1.16
CA GLN A 16 14.70 -10.14 0.94
C GLN A 16 13.18 -9.95 1.02
N ALA A 17 12.69 -8.91 1.69
CA ALA A 17 11.29 -8.50 1.58
C ALA A 17 10.88 -8.26 0.11
N VAL A 18 11.85 -7.81 -0.70
CA VAL A 18 11.68 -7.61 -2.14
C VAL A 18 11.50 -8.96 -2.86
N THR A 19 12.16 -10.05 -2.43
CA THR A 19 12.06 -11.38 -3.08
C THR A 19 10.76 -12.13 -2.79
N VAL A 20 9.93 -11.66 -1.85
CA VAL A 20 8.59 -12.21 -1.59
C VAL A 20 7.60 -11.83 -2.70
N PHE A 21 7.86 -10.72 -3.39
CA PHE A 21 7.12 -10.32 -4.55
C PHE A 21 7.50 -11.22 -5.74
N ASN A 22 6.55 -11.52 -6.62
CA ASN A 22 6.74 -12.44 -7.74
C ASN A 22 8.00 -12.08 -8.56
N GLU A 23 8.92 -13.02 -8.78
CA GLU A 23 10.29 -12.75 -9.30
C GLU A 23 10.31 -11.91 -10.60
N ALA A 24 9.24 -11.98 -11.40
CA ALA A 24 9.09 -11.25 -12.65
C ALA A 24 8.90 -9.72 -12.48
N ASP A 25 8.26 -9.26 -11.39
CA ASP A 25 7.94 -7.83 -11.16
C ASP A 25 9.05 -7.09 -10.37
N VAL A 26 10.11 -7.81 -9.98
CA VAL A 26 10.94 -7.48 -8.80
C VAL A 26 12.44 -7.44 -9.10
N LYS A 27 12.89 -8.19 -10.11
CA LYS A 27 14.27 -8.15 -10.61
C LYS A 27 14.85 -6.73 -10.78
N PRO A 28 14.07 -5.68 -11.11
CA PRO A 28 14.61 -4.32 -11.19
C PRO A 28 14.87 -3.64 -9.84
N LEU A 29 14.39 -4.13 -8.69
CA LEU A 29 14.48 -3.35 -7.44
C LEU A 29 15.75 -3.63 -6.63
N GLY A 30 16.39 -4.78 -6.82
CA GLY A 30 17.56 -5.20 -6.05
C GLY A 30 18.80 -4.31 -6.20
N HIS A 31 18.90 -3.55 -7.30
CA HIS A 31 20.01 -2.61 -7.53
C HIS A 31 19.79 -1.21 -6.93
N LEU A 32 18.58 -0.94 -6.41
CA LEU A 32 18.23 0.36 -5.85
C LEU A 32 18.63 0.49 -4.38
N SER A 33 19.02 1.69 -3.97
CA SER A 33 19.26 2.01 -2.55
C SER A 33 17.99 1.76 -1.71
N GLY A 34 18.14 1.53 -0.40
CA GLY A 34 16.98 1.32 0.49
C GLY A 34 15.96 2.45 0.42
N LYS A 35 16.42 3.71 0.25
CA LYS A 35 15.55 4.87 0.07
C LYS A 35 14.79 4.80 -1.26
N ALA A 36 15.49 4.55 -2.36
CA ALA A 36 14.87 4.45 -3.69
C ALA A 36 13.86 3.30 -3.76
N ARG A 37 14.13 2.16 -3.10
CA ARG A 37 13.16 1.05 -2.99
C ARG A 37 11.89 1.45 -2.25
N ALA A 38 12.02 2.18 -1.14
CA ALA A 38 10.86 2.64 -0.37
C ALA A 38 10.06 3.77 -1.04
N GLU A 39 10.58 4.37 -2.11
CA GLU A 39 9.85 5.33 -2.94
C GLU A 39 8.95 4.66 -3.99
N VAL A 40 9.24 3.40 -4.36
CA VAL A 40 8.57 2.70 -5.48
C VAL A 40 7.90 1.39 -5.09
N ALA A 41 8.08 0.94 -3.85
CA ALA A 41 7.50 -0.28 -3.31
C ALA A 41 7.27 -0.14 -1.80
N TYR A 42 6.42 -1.02 -1.27
CA TYR A 42 6.22 -1.18 0.17
C TYR A 42 6.18 -2.66 0.52
N PHE A 43 6.73 -3.02 1.68
CA PHE A 43 6.53 -4.32 2.31
C PHE A 43 6.14 -4.07 3.76
N MET A 44 4.93 -4.48 4.12
CA MET A 44 4.40 -4.29 5.47
C MET A 44 5.08 -5.25 6.44
N ASP A 45 5.47 -4.76 7.63
CA ASP A 45 6.04 -5.61 8.68
C ASP A 45 5.06 -6.76 9.02
N PRO A 46 5.47 -8.04 8.84
CA PRO A 46 4.55 -9.16 9.03
C PRO A 46 4.06 -9.32 10.47
N LYS A 47 4.86 -8.94 11.47
CA LYS A 47 4.48 -9.07 12.89
C LYS A 47 3.43 -8.02 13.25
N GLU A 48 3.62 -6.79 12.81
CA GLU A 48 2.63 -5.72 13.00
C GLU A 48 1.34 -6.03 12.24
N MET A 49 1.44 -6.54 11.00
CA MET A 49 0.27 -6.95 10.22
C MET A 49 -0.51 -8.08 10.91
N LEU A 50 0.18 -9.10 11.42
CA LEU A 50 -0.43 -10.18 12.19
C LEU A 50 -1.14 -9.66 13.45
N ALA A 51 -0.53 -8.73 14.17
CA ALA A 51 -1.12 -8.11 15.35
C ALA A 51 -2.39 -7.31 15.00
N ALA A 52 -2.37 -6.54 13.90
CA ALA A 52 -3.53 -5.81 13.42
C ALA A 52 -4.69 -6.76 13.06
N PHE A 53 -4.44 -7.80 12.27
CA PHE A 53 -5.47 -8.78 11.92
C PHE A 53 -6.00 -9.56 13.13
N LYS A 54 -5.17 -9.79 14.15
CA LYS A 54 -5.64 -10.39 15.41
C LYS A 54 -6.63 -9.47 16.13
N ASP A 55 -6.28 -8.19 16.31
CA ASP A 55 -7.17 -7.20 16.94
C ASP A 55 -8.47 -7.02 16.14
N MET A 56 -8.40 -7.02 14.81
CA MET A 56 -9.59 -6.97 13.95
C MET A 56 -10.54 -8.14 14.19
N ARG A 57 -10.01 -9.38 14.25
CA ARG A 57 -10.83 -10.57 14.53
C ARG A 57 -11.47 -10.53 15.92
N GLU A 58 -10.71 -10.16 16.94
CA GLU A 58 -11.21 -10.04 18.33
C GLU A 58 -12.35 -9.02 18.46
N ARG A 59 -12.37 -8.04 17.56
CA ARG A 59 -13.35 -6.93 17.54
C ARG A 59 -14.41 -7.05 16.45
N GLN A 60 -14.37 -8.12 15.66
CA GLN A 60 -15.28 -8.34 14.53
C GLN A 60 -15.24 -7.16 13.54
N LEU A 61 -14.05 -6.71 13.18
CA LEU A 61 -13.81 -5.62 12.23
C LEU A 61 -13.37 -6.18 10.88
N ASP A 62 -13.84 -5.55 9.81
CA ASP A 62 -13.44 -5.84 8.43
C ASP A 62 -12.35 -4.89 7.93
N LEU A 63 -11.46 -5.41 7.07
CA LEU A 63 -10.49 -4.59 6.36
C LEU A 63 -11.19 -3.87 5.20
N THR A 64 -11.47 -2.59 5.40
CA THR A 64 -12.23 -1.78 4.43
C THR A 64 -11.34 -0.88 3.57
N VAL A 65 -10.19 -0.45 4.10
CA VAL A 65 -9.28 0.48 3.43
C VAL A 65 -7.83 0.12 3.71
N ILE A 66 -7.02 0.11 2.66
CA ILE A 66 -5.56 0.16 2.71
C ILE A 66 -5.16 1.51 2.15
N TYR A 67 -4.21 2.20 2.78
CA TYR A 67 -3.74 3.50 2.28
C TYR A 67 -2.23 3.62 2.35
N HIS A 68 -1.67 4.32 1.38
CA HIS A 68 -0.25 4.69 1.33
C HIS A 68 -0.06 6.02 0.62
N SER A 69 1.16 6.56 0.68
CA SER A 69 1.50 7.81 0.01
C SER A 69 2.50 7.63 -1.12
N HIS A 70 2.31 8.42 -2.17
CA HIS A 70 3.27 8.61 -3.23
C HIS A 70 4.00 9.93 -2.99
N THR A 71 5.33 9.89 -2.92
CA THR A 71 6.12 11.10 -2.61
C THR A 71 6.30 12.03 -3.80
N HIS A 72 6.31 11.48 -5.03
CA HIS A 72 6.65 12.22 -6.25
C HIS A 72 5.83 11.75 -7.47
N SER A 73 4.69 11.10 -7.27
CA SER A 73 3.82 10.65 -8.36
C SER A 73 2.34 10.93 -8.06
N PRO A 74 1.48 11.00 -9.09
CA PRO A 74 0.06 11.28 -8.92
C PRO A 74 -0.64 10.25 -8.02
N ALA A 75 -1.83 10.62 -7.55
CA ALA A 75 -2.68 9.77 -6.72
C ALA A 75 -3.38 8.69 -7.56
N TYR A 76 -2.62 7.85 -8.27
CA TYR A 76 -3.11 6.78 -9.11
C TYR A 76 -2.30 5.49 -8.87
N PRO A 77 -2.91 4.29 -8.86
CA PRO A 77 -2.19 3.05 -8.57
C PRO A 77 -1.08 2.80 -9.59
N SER A 78 0.15 2.61 -9.11
CA SER A 78 1.29 2.19 -9.93
C SER A 78 1.18 0.71 -10.31
N THR A 79 2.00 0.25 -11.25
CA THR A 79 2.11 -1.17 -11.59
C THR A 79 2.46 -2.02 -10.37
N THR A 80 3.33 -1.51 -9.49
CA THR A 80 3.67 -2.17 -8.22
C THR A 80 2.45 -2.27 -7.32
N ASP A 81 1.70 -1.18 -7.12
CA ASP A 81 0.49 -1.20 -6.27
C ASP A 81 -0.53 -2.23 -6.75
N VAL A 82 -0.78 -2.27 -8.07
CA VAL A 82 -1.70 -3.25 -8.67
C VAL A 82 -1.20 -4.69 -8.51
N GLY A 83 0.11 -4.91 -8.61
CA GLY A 83 0.73 -6.22 -8.37
C GLY A 83 0.67 -6.69 -6.92
N LEU A 84 0.60 -5.75 -5.97
CA LEU A 84 0.56 -6.01 -4.52
C LEU A 84 -0.84 -5.88 -3.90
N ALA A 85 -1.86 -5.67 -4.74
CA ALA A 85 -3.25 -5.53 -4.31
C ALA A 85 -3.90 -6.89 -4.02
N TYR A 86 -3.54 -7.51 -2.90
CA TYR A 86 -4.03 -8.84 -2.50
C TYR A 86 -5.38 -8.85 -1.77
N TYR A 87 -5.98 -7.69 -1.49
CA TYR A 87 -7.22 -7.56 -0.72
C TYR A 87 -8.32 -6.95 -1.60
N PRO A 88 -8.99 -7.75 -2.45
CA PRO A 88 -9.93 -7.24 -3.47
C PRO A 88 -11.19 -6.58 -2.90
N ASP A 89 -11.50 -6.85 -1.63
CA ASP A 89 -12.66 -6.28 -0.93
C ASP A 89 -12.31 -4.98 -0.17
N ALA A 90 -11.04 -4.58 -0.16
CA ALA A 90 -10.58 -3.33 0.44
C ALA A 90 -10.39 -2.24 -0.64
N ALA A 91 -10.78 -1.01 -0.33
CA ALA A 91 -10.43 0.14 -1.15
C ALA A 91 -8.96 0.55 -0.91
N TYR A 92 -8.27 0.94 -1.96
CA TYR A 92 -6.90 1.43 -1.93
C TYR A 92 -6.89 2.95 -2.04
N VAL A 93 -6.52 3.63 -0.96
CA VAL A 93 -6.42 5.10 -0.90
C VAL A 93 -4.97 5.52 -1.13
N ILE A 94 -4.75 6.34 -2.16
CA ILE A 94 -3.44 6.86 -2.50
C ILE A 94 -3.42 8.35 -2.21
N ILE A 95 -2.42 8.75 -1.42
CA ILE A 95 -2.16 10.14 -1.06
C ILE A 95 -0.94 10.60 -1.84
N SER A 96 -1.12 11.40 -2.87
CA SER A 96 -0.02 12.02 -3.58
C SER A 96 0.51 13.24 -2.82
N LEU A 97 1.81 13.25 -2.60
CA LEU A 97 2.58 14.36 -2.04
C LEU A 97 3.46 15.03 -3.10
N GLU A 98 3.20 14.78 -4.39
CA GLU A 98 3.88 15.43 -5.52
C GLU A 98 3.80 16.95 -5.39
N ASN A 99 2.61 17.47 -5.05
CA ASN A 99 2.43 18.82 -4.55
C ASN A 99 2.25 18.81 -3.02
N LYS A 100 3.34 19.09 -2.30
CA LYS A 100 3.33 19.06 -0.81
C LYS A 100 2.38 20.08 -0.18
N SER A 101 2.10 21.21 -0.82
CA SER A 101 1.16 22.21 -0.29
C SER A 101 -0.29 21.88 -0.60
N GLN A 102 -0.55 20.94 -1.51
CA GLN A 102 -1.88 20.50 -1.89
C GLN A 102 -1.89 18.99 -2.22
N PRO A 103 -1.86 18.12 -1.20
CA PRO A 103 -1.93 16.67 -1.41
C PRO A 103 -3.21 16.26 -2.17
N ASP A 104 -3.07 15.44 -3.21
CA ASP A 104 -4.21 14.82 -3.91
C ASP A 104 -4.51 13.46 -3.26
N ILE A 105 -5.78 13.19 -2.96
CA ILE A 105 -6.22 11.96 -2.30
C ILE A 105 -7.27 11.32 -3.20
N ARG A 106 -7.01 10.07 -3.59
CA ARG A 106 -7.94 9.28 -4.41
C ARG A 106 -8.07 7.88 -3.87
N ALA A 107 -9.22 7.25 -4.11
CA ALA A 107 -9.48 5.88 -3.72
C ALA A 107 -9.81 5.02 -4.95
N TYR A 108 -9.42 3.76 -4.89
CA TYR A 108 -9.57 2.81 -6.00
C TYR A 108 -9.98 1.43 -5.50
N TRP A 109 -10.87 0.78 -6.24
CA TRP A 109 -11.02 -0.67 -6.20
C TRP A 109 -9.97 -1.28 -7.12
N ILE A 110 -9.24 -2.28 -6.60
CA ILE A 110 -8.27 -3.04 -7.38
C ILE A 110 -8.64 -4.52 -7.28
N LYS A 111 -9.18 -5.08 -8.36
CA LYS A 111 -9.64 -6.47 -8.42
C LYS A 111 -9.21 -7.10 -9.74
N ASP A 112 -8.60 -8.28 -9.67
CA ASP A 112 -8.09 -8.99 -10.85
C ASP A 112 -7.18 -8.12 -11.73
N ARG A 113 -6.34 -7.29 -11.08
CA ARG A 113 -5.47 -6.27 -11.69
C ARG A 113 -6.20 -5.16 -12.47
N GLN A 114 -7.52 -5.06 -12.36
CA GLN A 114 -8.31 -3.95 -12.90
C GLN A 114 -8.50 -2.88 -11.84
N VAL A 115 -8.35 -1.62 -12.27
CA VAL A 115 -8.45 -0.44 -11.41
C VAL A 115 -9.73 0.31 -11.78
N SER A 116 -10.57 0.59 -10.78
CA SER A 116 -11.72 1.49 -10.93
C SER A 116 -11.80 2.48 -9.77
N PRO A 117 -12.29 3.71 -9.99
CA PRO A 117 -12.47 4.68 -8.91
C PRO A 117 -13.35 4.13 -7.78
N ALA A 118 -12.98 4.43 -6.54
CA ALA A 118 -13.82 4.24 -5.36
C ALA A 118 -14.21 5.62 -4.81
N GLU A 119 -15.48 5.78 -4.46
CA GLU A 119 -15.96 7.02 -3.84
C GLU A 119 -15.66 7.02 -2.34
N PHE A 120 -15.35 8.19 -1.80
CA PHE A 120 -15.17 8.41 -0.37
C PHE A 120 -15.64 9.80 0.02
N LEU A 121 -16.00 9.95 1.29
CA LEU A 121 -16.37 11.22 1.89
C LEU A 121 -15.38 11.54 3.00
N ILE A 122 -14.90 12.78 3.01
CA ILE A 122 -14.14 13.33 4.14
C ILE A 122 -15.16 14.06 5.02
N THR A 123 -15.34 13.59 6.25
CA THR A 123 -16.30 14.11 7.23
C THR A 123 -15.59 14.55 8.48
#